data_AF-A0A2V7TVS8-F1
#
_entry.id   AF-A0A2V7TVS8-F1
#
_cell.length_a   1.000
_cell.length_b   1.000
_cell.length_c   1.000
_cell.angle_alpha   90.00
_cell.angle_beta   90.00
_cell.angle_gamma   90.00
#
_symmetry.space_group_name_H-M   'P 1'
#
loop_
_entity.id
_entity.type
_entity.pdbx_description
1 polymer ?
#
loop_
_entity_poly.entity_id
_entity_poly.type
_entity_poly.pdbx_seq_one_letter_code
_entity_poly.pdbx_strand_id
1 'polypeptide(L)'
;MRALTMPPSIIACVAALLLPACHEKSPAHASPTVSFVRTPNGNAIAGATEVVFTAVASDTGGRALTLTWDLGDGQKANGASVVHVYGKEGVFAVSVTASDDQGGVTTVGSSIAVGTLTGGWLLSEGGERFDERGFDITQTGTGLSGRPFSVPDKGCLGDLHGRVTSPRTIRFDFTACDDNVVVIDGTAASDLRSIPGTYTHPDGPPQAIMLTRE
;
A
#
# COMPACT_ATOMS: atom_id res chain seq x y z
N MET A 1 15.21 -84.54 -35.18
CA MET A 1 14.23 -83.48 -35.51
C MET A 1 12.84 -84.08 -35.47
N ARG A 2 11.88 -83.35 -34.84
CA ARG A 2 10.44 -83.63 -34.63
C ARG A 2 10.08 -84.79 -33.68
N ALA A 3 9.03 -84.75 -32.85
CA ALA A 3 8.27 -83.73 -32.10
C ALA A 3 7.20 -84.47 -31.26
N LEU A 4 6.76 -83.87 -30.13
CA LEU A 4 5.41 -83.98 -29.49
C LEU A 4 5.06 -85.34 -28.82
N THR A 5 4.42 -85.46 -27.63
CA THR A 5 3.46 -84.66 -26.85
C THR A 5 3.49 -85.13 -25.37
N MET A 6 3.14 -84.27 -24.39
CA MET A 6 2.85 -84.66 -22.99
C MET A 6 1.35 -84.43 -22.67
N PRO A 7 0.73 -85.24 -21.79
CA PRO A 7 -0.70 -85.17 -21.44
C PRO A 7 -0.97 -84.17 -20.29
N PRO A 8 -2.25 -83.84 -20.00
CA PRO A 8 -2.61 -82.72 -19.14
C PRO A 8 -2.59 -83.10 -17.65
N SER A 9 -2.18 -82.17 -16.78
CA SER A 9 -2.32 -82.29 -15.33
C SER A 9 -2.80 -80.97 -14.73
N ILE A 10 -4.05 -81.02 -14.27
CA ILE A 10 -4.60 -80.42 -13.04
C ILE A 10 -3.76 -79.28 -12.45
N ILE A 11 -4.24 -78.04 -12.58
CA ILE A 11 -3.86 -76.95 -11.67
C ILE A 11 -5.12 -76.41 -11.00
N ALA A 12 -5.03 -76.43 -9.67
CA ALA A 12 -6.04 -76.14 -8.69
C ALA A 12 -6.63 -74.72 -8.83
N CYS A 13 -7.92 -74.65 -8.51
CA CYS A 13 -8.66 -73.42 -8.29
C CYS A 13 -8.05 -72.68 -7.08
N VAL A 14 -7.19 -71.70 -7.33
CA VAL A 14 -6.75 -70.76 -6.30
C VAL A 14 -7.80 -69.67 -6.19
N ALA A 15 -8.50 -69.66 -5.06
CA ALA A 15 -9.48 -68.65 -4.71
C ALA A 15 -8.83 -67.25 -4.76
N ALA A 16 -9.25 -66.43 -5.72
CA ALA A 16 -8.93 -65.02 -5.76
C ALA A 16 -9.66 -64.32 -4.60
N LEU A 17 -8.96 -64.08 -3.50
CA LEU A 17 -9.37 -63.15 -2.47
C LEU A 17 -9.49 -61.76 -3.10
N LEU A 18 -10.72 -61.34 -3.38
CA LEU A 18 -11.09 -59.95 -3.63
C LEU A 18 -10.88 -59.17 -2.34
N LEU A 19 -9.65 -58.72 -2.10
CA LEU A 19 -9.41 -57.64 -1.15
C LEU A 19 -10.10 -56.39 -1.71
N PRO A 20 -10.98 -55.72 -0.96
CA PRO A 20 -11.40 -54.38 -1.34
C PRO A 20 -10.13 -53.53 -1.37
N ALA A 21 -9.84 -52.93 -2.53
CA ALA A 21 -8.82 -51.91 -2.61
C ALA A 21 -9.20 -50.81 -1.61
N CYS A 22 -8.52 -50.79 -0.46
CA CYS A 22 -8.43 -49.58 0.34
C CYS A 22 -7.87 -48.53 -0.60
N HIS A 23 -8.70 -47.61 -1.07
CA HIS A 23 -8.22 -46.40 -1.71
C HIS A 23 -7.35 -45.71 -0.66
N GLU A 24 -6.03 -45.73 -0.84
CA GLU A 24 -5.16 -44.84 -0.12
C GLU A 24 -5.67 -43.44 -0.42
N LYS A 25 -6.27 -42.81 0.58
CA LYS A 25 -6.69 -41.41 0.52
C LYS A 25 -5.45 -40.64 0.10
N SER A 26 -5.45 -40.14 -1.14
CA SER A 26 -4.39 -39.28 -1.67
C SER A 26 -4.08 -38.24 -0.59
N PRO A 27 -2.81 -38.04 -0.20
CA PRO A 27 -2.48 -37.13 0.88
C PRO A 27 -3.16 -35.79 0.60
N ALA A 28 -4.01 -35.37 1.54
CA ALA A 28 -4.78 -34.15 1.38
C ALA A 28 -3.79 -33.02 1.06
N HIS A 29 -4.04 -32.36 -0.07
CA HIS A 29 -3.21 -31.26 -0.51
C HIS A 29 -3.12 -30.18 0.59
N ALA A 30 -1.91 -29.80 0.99
CA ALA A 30 -1.72 -28.71 1.97
C ALA A 30 -1.95 -27.36 1.27
N SER A 31 -2.81 -26.49 1.81
CA SER A 31 -2.98 -25.14 1.27
C SER A 31 -1.71 -24.30 1.47
N PRO A 32 -1.45 -23.32 0.59
CA PRO A 32 -0.27 -22.47 0.73
C PRO A 32 -0.36 -21.59 1.98
N THR A 33 0.79 -21.12 2.46
CA THR A 33 0.88 -20.00 3.40
C THR A 33 1.16 -18.72 2.62
N VAL A 34 0.58 -17.60 3.03
CA VAL A 34 0.83 -16.29 2.43
C VAL A 34 0.77 -15.20 3.49
N SER A 35 1.63 -14.19 3.35
CA SER A 35 1.65 -12.96 4.12
C SER A 35 2.02 -11.81 3.20
N PHE A 36 1.74 -10.57 3.61
CA PHE A 36 2.23 -9.40 2.88
C PHE A 36 2.53 -8.22 3.78
N VAL A 37 3.34 -7.31 3.25
CA VAL A 37 3.64 -6.00 3.82
C VAL A 37 3.36 -4.92 2.79
N ARG A 38 3.26 -3.66 3.25
CA ARG A 38 3.20 -2.49 2.36
C ARG A 38 4.20 -1.41 2.75
N THR A 39 4.66 -0.66 1.75
CA THR A 39 5.52 0.52 1.91
C THR A 39 4.96 1.67 1.07
N PRO A 40 4.82 2.90 1.62
CA PRO A 40 5.05 3.28 3.01
C PRO A 40 4.00 2.72 3.97
N ASN A 41 4.33 2.71 5.27
CA ASN A 41 3.37 2.42 6.33
C ASN A 41 2.47 3.64 6.64
N GLY A 42 1.39 3.42 7.39
CA GLY A 42 0.41 4.44 7.75
C GLY A 42 -0.55 4.78 6.62
N ASN A 43 -1.05 6.02 6.65
CA ASN A 43 -1.99 6.56 5.70
C ASN A 43 -1.29 7.03 4.42
N ALA A 44 -1.94 6.79 3.29
CA ALA A 44 -1.55 7.29 1.98
C ALA A 44 -2.29 8.60 1.65
N ILE A 45 -1.72 9.41 0.76
CA ILE A 45 -2.31 10.62 0.22
C ILE A 45 -2.93 10.29 -1.14
N ALA A 46 -4.23 10.56 -1.27
CA ALA A 46 -5.00 10.28 -2.48
C ALA A 46 -4.33 10.88 -3.72
N GLY A 47 -4.13 10.08 -4.76
CA GLY A 47 -3.54 10.49 -6.04
C GLY A 47 -2.04 10.80 -5.99
N ALA A 48 -1.35 10.59 -4.86
CA ALA A 48 0.05 10.99 -4.71
C ALA A 48 0.97 9.91 -4.12
N THR A 49 0.51 9.16 -3.11
CA THR A 49 1.35 8.12 -2.49
C THR A 49 1.38 6.87 -3.34
N GLU A 50 2.57 6.50 -3.80
CA GLU A 50 2.85 5.20 -4.39
C GLU A 50 2.98 4.16 -3.27
N VAL A 51 2.07 3.18 -3.24
CA VAL A 51 2.06 2.09 -2.26
C VAL A 51 2.55 0.81 -2.94
N VAL A 52 3.65 0.27 -2.43
CA VAL A 52 4.20 -1.01 -2.85
C VAL A 52 3.71 -2.09 -1.90
N PHE A 53 2.99 -3.07 -2.42
CA PHE A 53 2.56 -4.27 -1.71
C PHE A 53 3.46 -5.44 -2.08
N THR A 54 4.04 -6.10 -1.08
CA THR A 54 4.95 -7.24 -1.29
C THR A 54 4.44 -8.46 -0.53
N ALA A 55 4.16 -9.54 -1.26
CA ALA A 55 3.72 -10.81 -0.69
C ALA A 55 4.85 -11.84 -0.62
N VAL A 56 4.82 -12.65 0.43
CA VAL A 56 5.64 -13.84 0.60
C VAL A 56 4.70 -15.01 0.79
N ALA A 57 4.84 -16.02 -0.06
CA ALA A 57 4.04 -17.23 0.00
C ALA A 57 4.91 -18.49 -0.11
N SER A 58 4.48 -19.58 0.51
CA SER A 58 5.15 -20.88 0.42
C SER A 58 4.15 -22.02 0.52
N ASP A 59 4.47 -23.13 -0.14
CA ASP A 59 3.70 -24.37 -0.12
C ASP A 59 4.61 -25.51 0.34
N THR A 60 4.19 -26.28 1.35
CA THR A 60 5.01 -27.38 1.89
C THR A 60 5.15 -28.55 0.92
N GLY A 61 4.26 -28.67 -0.07
CA GLY A 61 4.37 -29.60 -1.18
C GLY A 61 5.32 -29.12 -2.29
N GLY A 62 5.92 -27.94 -2.16
CA GLY A 62 6.88 -27.38 -3.12
C GLY A 62 6.26 -26.91 -4.43
N ARG A 63 4.94 -26.67 -4.45
CA ARG A 63 4.22 -26.31 -5.66
C ARG A 63 4.43 -24.85 -6.04
N ALA A 64 4.30 -24.58 -7.35
CA ALA A 64 4.29 -23.22 -7.85
C ALA A 64 3.01 -22.50 -7.42
N LEU A 65 3.14 -21.26 -6.97
CA LEU A 65 2.02 -20.46 -6.47
C LEU A 65 1.71 -19.29 -7.41
N THR A 66 0.43 -19.07 -7.62
CA THR A 66 -0.10 -17.86 -8.25
C THR A 66 -0.55 -16.90 -7.17
N LEU A 67 -0.13 -15.63 -7.27
CA LEU A 67 -0.50 -14.57 -6.35
C LEU A 67 -1.39 -13.55 -7.07
N THR A 68 -2.60 -13.37 -6.54
CA THR A 68 -3.59 -12.42 -7.07
C THR A 68 -3.99 -11.45 -5.96
N TRP A 69 -4.22 -10.19 -6.32
CA TRP A 69 -4.52 -9.12 -5.39
C TRP A 69 -5.88 -8.51 -5.70
N ASP A 70 -6.62 -8.19 -4.63
CA ASP A 70 -7.71 -7.23 -4.64
C ASP A 70 -7.27 -6.01 -3.84
N LEU A 71 -7.24 -4.84 -4.48
CA LEU A 71 -6.76 -3.60 -3.86
C LEU A 71 -7.87 -2.84 -3.12
N GLY A 72 -9.11 -3.35 -3.15
CA GLY A 72 -10.23 -2.81 -2.39
C GLY A 72 -10.88 -1.57 -3.01
N ASP A 73 -10.32 -1.01 -4.09
CA ASP A 73 -10.89 0.09 -4.88
C ASP A 73 -11.48 -0.38 -6.22
N GLY A 74 -11.66 -1.69 -6.38
CA GLY A 74 -12.11 -2.34 -7.61
C GLY A 74 -10.98 -2.73 -8.56
N GLN A 75 -9.73 -2.36 -8.28
CA GLN A 75 -8.57 -2.80 -9.05
C GLN A 75 -8.05 -4.16 -8.55
N LYS A 76 -7.53 -4.93 -9.49
CA LYS A 76 -6.86 -6.21 -9.23
C LYS A 76 -5.46 -6.20 -9.83
N ALA A 77 -4.56 -6.96 -9.22
CA ALA A 77 -3.20 -7.10 -9.69
C ALA A 77 -2.69 -8.53 -9.47
N ASN A 78 -1.54 -8.86 -10.05
CA ASN A 78 -0.94 -10.19 -9.94
C ASN A 78 0.56 -10.08 -9.67
N GLY A 79 1.12 -11.12 -9.05
CA GLY A 79 2.55 -11.22 -8.75
C GLY A 79 2.92 -10.93 -7.30
N ALA A 80 4.18 -11.16 -6.97
CA ALA A 80 4.69 -11.01 -5.60
C ALA A 80 4.88 -9.56 -5.16
N SER A 81 4.98 -8.62 -6.10
CA SER A 81 5.11 -7.19 -5.85
C SER A 81 4.16 -6.41 -6.74
N VAL A 82 3.36 -5.53 -6.14
CA VAL A 82 2.36 -4.69 -6.83
C VAL A 82 2.53 -3.25 -6.38
N VAL A 83 2.53 -2.33 -7.34
CA VAL A 83 2.56 -0.88 -7.08
C VAL A 83 1.19 -0.30 -7.36
N HIS A 84 0.64 0.50 -6.45
CA HIS A 84 -0.68 1.11 -6.59
C HIS A 84 -0.75 2.53 -6.03
N VAL A 85 -1.58 3.37 -6.64
CA VAL A 85 -1.91 4.71 -6.16
C VAL A 85 -3.43 4.83 -6.04
N TYR A 86 -3.93 5.01 -4.82
CA TYR A 86 -5.35 5.21 -4.56
C TYR A 86 -5.78 6.61 -4.95
N GLY A 87 -6.71 6.74 -5.90
CA GLY A 87 -7.15 8.05 -6.40
C GLY A 87 -8.14 8.80 -5.51
N LYS A 88 -8.74 8.14 -4.51
CA LYS A 88 -9.77 8.70 -3.63
C LYS A 88 -9.42 8.46 -2.17
N GLU A 89 -9.84 9.35 -1.29
CA GLU A 89 -9.81 9.09 0.15
C GLU A 89 -10.81 8.01 0.55
N GLY A 90 -10.50 7.28 1.62
CA GLY A 90 -11.28 6.16 2.10
C GLY A 90 -10.43 5.12 2.83
N VAL A 91 -11.09 4.08 3.32
CA VAL A 91 -10.44 2.89 3.88
C VAL A 91 -10.65 1.74 2.90
N PHE A 92 -9.56 1.20 2.37
CA PHE A 92 -9.58 0.13 1.38
C PHE A 92 -9.15 -1.19 1.99
N ALA A 93 -9.96 -2.23 1.82
CA ALA A 93 -9.65 -3.59 2.23
C ALA A 93 -8.82 -4.27 1.15
N VAL A 94 -7.52 -4.43 1.41
CA VAL A 94 -6.56 -5.05 0.49
C VAL A 94 -6.42 -6.51 0.85
N SER A 95 -6.45 -7.40 -0.13
CA SER A 95 -6.17 -8.82 0.08
C SER A 95 -5.27 -9.40 -1.00
N VAL A 96 -4.47 -10.39 -0.60
CA VAL A 96 -3.72 -11.26 -1.51
C VAL A 96 -4.17 -12.69 -1.34
N THR A 97 -4.42 -13.36 -2.46
CA THR A 97 -4.76 -14.77 -2.56
C THR A 97 -3.61 -15.52 -3.21
N ALA A 98 -3.08 -16.50 -2.50
CA ALA A 98 -2.16 -17.50 -3.03
C ALA A 98 -2.92 -18.77 -3.40
N SER A 99 -2.69 -19.28 -4.60
CA SER A 99 -3.28 -20.54 -5.08
C SER A 99 -2.25 -21.43 -5.78
N ASP A 100 -2.37 -22.75 -5.58
CA ASP A 100 -1.62 -23.77 -6.32
C ASP A 100 -2.47 -24.42 -7.43
N ASP A 101 -1.87 -25.38 -8.15
CA ASP A 101 -2.46 -26.09 -9.28
C ASP A 101 -3.38 -27.27 -8.89
N GLN A 102 -3.53 -27.56 -7.60
CA GLN A 102 -4.33 -28.66 -7.05
C GLN A 102 -5.49 -28.16 -6.18
N GLY A 103 -5.76 -26.86 -6.22
CA GLY A 103 -6.91 -26.22 -5.60
C GLY A 103 -6.69 -25.77 -4.15
N GLY A 104 -5.47 -25.81 -3.63
CA GLY A 104 -5.15 -25.12 -2.38
C GLY A 104 -5.17 -23.61 -2.58
N VAL A 105 -5.87 -22.93 -1.68
CA VAL A 105 -6.08 -21.47 -1.75
C VAL A 105 -6.01 -20.90 -0.34
N THR A 106 -5.23 -19.84 -0.18
CA THR A 106 -5.18 -19.05 1.06
C THR A 106 -5.27 -17.58 0.73
N THR A 107 -6.14 -16.86 1.44
CA THR A 107 -6.30 -15.40 1.29
C THR A 107 -6.00 -14.72 2.62
N VAL A 108 -5.22 -13.66 2.59
CA VAL A 108 -4.96 -12.79 3.74
C VAL A 108 -5.25 -11.34 3.37
N GLY A 109 -5.75 -10.56 4.32
CA GLY A 109 -6.15 -9.19 4.10
C GLY A 109 -5.68 -8.23 5.18
N SER A 110 -5.62 -6.95 4.82
CA SER A 110 -5.36 -5.81 5.69
C SER A 110 -6.12 -4.59 5.16
N SER A 111 -6.07 -3.47 5.88
CA SER A 111 -6.68 -2.22 5.42
C SER A 111 -5.66 -1.11 5.30
N ILE A 112 -5.83 -0.25 4.30
CA ILE A 112 -5.10 1.02 4.16
C ILE A 112 -6.09 2.18 4.23
N ALA A 113 -5.77 3.18 5.05
CA ALA A 113 -6.48 4.45 5.05
C ALA A 113 -5.78 5.40 4.07
N VAL A 114 -6.58 6.08 3.26
CA VAL A 114 -6.15 7.08 2.30
C VAL A 114 -6.88 8.37 2.64
N GLY A 115 -6.13 9.45 2.80
CA GLY A 115 -6.69 10.77 3.09
C GLY A 115 -6.23 11.80 2.08
N THR A 116 -6.69 13.02 2.29
CA THR A 116 -6.19 14.21 1.60
C THR A 116 -5.53 15.16 2.61
N LEU A 117 -4.68 16.04 2.12
CA LEU A 117 -4.14 17.18 2.89
C LEU A 117 -5.13 18.36 2.93
N THR A 118 -6.31 18.23 2.31
CA THR A 118 -7.32 19.29 2.29
C THR A 118 -7.82 19.61 3.71
N GLY A 119 -7.88 20.90 4.03
CA GLY A 119 -8.33 21.42 5.32
C GLY A 119 -7.44 22.54 5.86
N GLY A 120 -7.78 23.03 7.06
CA GLY A 120 -7.01 24.04 7.79
C GLY A 120 -5.76 23.46 8.43
N TRP A 121 -4.64 24.17 8.29
CA TRP A 121 -3.35 23.83 8.88
C TRP A 121 -2.77 25.02 9.61
N LEU A 122 -2.46 24.83 10.88
CA LEU A 122 -1.89 25.85 11.75
C LEU A 122 -0.36 25.74 11.76
N LEU A 123 0.29 26.90 11.69
CA LEU A 123 1.74 27.02 11.71
C LEU A 123 2.25 27.14 13.15
N SER A 124 3.35 26.45 13.43
CA SER A 124 4.15 26.64 14.64
C SER A 124 5.63 26.74 14.31
N GLU A 125 6.34 27.64 15.00
CA GLU A 125 7.76 27.94 14.82
C GLU A 125 8.41 27.93 16.19
N GLY A 126 9.56 27.26 16.35
CA GLY A 126 10.24 27.19 17.65
C GLY A 126 9.43 26.53 18.79
N GLY A 127 8.32 25.84 18.48
CA GLY A 127 7.43 25.22 19.45
C GLY A 127 6.26 26.09 19.91
N GLU A 128 6.20 27.36 19.48
CA GLU A 128 5.05 28.22 19.73
C GLU A 128 3.99 28.03 18.63
N ARG A 129 2.74 27.78 19.04
CA ARG A 129 1.60 27.65 18.14
C ARG A 129 1.02 29.04 17.88
N PHE A 130 0.88 29.37 16.60
CA PHE A 130 0.27 30.62 16.19
C PHE A 130 -1.15 30.32 15.75
N ASP A 131 -2.11 30.35 16.69
CA ASP A 131 -3.53 30.10 16.41
C ASP A 131 -4.14 31.10 15.40
N GLU A 132 -3.44 32.21 15.14
CA GLU A 132 -3.80 33.23 14.16
C GLU A 132 -3.05 33.10 12.82
N ARG A 133 -2.20 32.07 12.66
CA ARG A 133 -1.39 31.85 11.44
C ARG A 133 -1.55 30.44 10.92
N GLY A 134 -2.12 30.33 9.72
CA GLY A 134 -2.28 29.06 9.04
C GLY A 134 -2.62 29.21 7.57
N PHE A 135 -2.92 28.07 6.95
CA PHE A 135 -3.31 27.99 5.55
C PHE A 135 -4.44 26.99 5.39
N ASP A 136 -5.43 27.33 4.57
CA ASP A 136 -6.33 26.33 4.02
C ASP A 136 -5.66 25.67 2.83
N ILE A 137 -5.48 24.35 2.89
CA ILE A 137 -4.98 23.56 1.78
C ILE A 137 -6.17 23.00 0.99
N THR A 138 -6.10 23.11 -0.33
CA THR A 138 -6.92 22.41 -1.31
C THR A 138 -6.01 21.50 -2.12
N GLN A 139 -6.20 20.18 -2.00
CA GLN A 139 -5.47 19.18 -2.77
C GLN A 139 -6.26 18.77 -4.02
N THR A 140 -5.59 18.78 -5.19
CA THR A 140 -6.12 18.23 -6.45
C THR A 140 -5.07 17.32 -7.08
N GLY A 141 -5.23 16.00 -6.93
CA GLY A 141 -4.20 15.03 -7.30
C GLY A 141 -2.91 15.28 -6.52
N THR A 142 -1.81 15.53 -7.22
CA THR A 142 -0.52 15.92 -6.63
C THR A 142 -0.36 17.43 -6.43
N GLY A 143 -1.27 18.25 -6.96
CA GLY A 143 -1.24 19.70 -6.80
C GLY A 143 -1.81 20.14 -5.46
N LEU A 144 -1.17 21.12 -4.83
CA LEU A 144 -1.63 21.78 -3.61
C LEU A 144 -1.83 23.26 -3.92
N SER A 145 -2.94 23.81 -3.44
CA SER A 145 -3.27 25.23 -3.56
C SER A 145 -3.90 25.70 -2.26
N GLY A 146 -3.96 27.01 -2.03
CA GLY A 146 -4.53 27.50 -0.78
C GLY A 146 -4.40 28.99 -0.59
N ARG A 147 -4.95 29.47 0.52
CA ARG A 147 -4.75 30.84 0.97
C ARG A 147 -4.24 30.87 2.39
N PRO A 148 -3.21 31.69 2.69
CA PRO A 148 -2.89 32.01 4.07
C PRO A 148 -4.07 32.76 4.70
N PHE A 149 -4.51 32.35 5.88
CA PHE A 149 -5.35 33.18 6.73
C PHE A 149 -4.46 33.70 7.85
N SER A 150 -4.03 34.95 7.71
CA SER A 150 -3.33 35.68 8.77
C SER A 150 -4.25 36.80 9.24
N VAL A 151 -4.30 37.05 10.55
CA VAL A 151 -4.86 38.29 11.10
C VAL A 151 -4.08 39.49 10.50
N PRO A 152 -4.72 40.65 10.23
CA PRO A 152 -4.36 41.55 9.11
C PRO A 152 -2.97 42.19 9.08
N ASP A 153 -2.15 42.10 10.13
CA ASP A 153 -1.05 43.06 10.35
C ASP A 153 0.38 42.54 10.15
N LYS A 154 0.61 41.31 9.67
CA LYS A 154 1.98 40.76 9.58
C LYS A 154 2.30 39.92 8.33
N GLY A 155 1.91 40.42 7.16
CA GLY A 155 2.53 40.02 5.88
C GLY A 155 1.52 39.64 4.81
N CYS A 156 1.70 40.17 3.61
CA CYS A 156 0.98 39.70 2.44
C CYS A 156 1.79 38.58 1.78
N LEU A 157 1.56 37.36 2.29
CA LEU A 157 1.87 36.12 1.59
C LEU A 157 0.81 35.94 0.49
N GLY A 158 1.26 35.69 -0.73
CA GLY A 158 0.39 35.38 -1.87
C GLY A 158 -0.31 34.03 -1.73
N ASP A 159 -1.06 33.66 -2.78
CA ASP A 159 -1.71 32.35 -2.86
C ASP A 159 -0.67 31.22 -2.71
N LEU A 160 -1.03 30.18 -1.97
CA LEU A 160 -0.19 29.00 -1.80
C LEU A 160 -0.24 28.18 -3.10
N HIS A 161 0.93 27.86 -3.63
CA HIS A 161 1.10 26.93 -4.73
C HIS A 161 2.07 25.84 -4.31
N GLY A 162 1.73 24.58 -4.55
CA GLY A 162 2.58 23.51 -4.10
C GLY A 162 2.28 22.17 -4.75
N ARG A 163 3.03 21.18 -4.29
CA ARG A 163 2.85 19.79 -4.71
C ARG A 163 3.11 18.84 -3.56
N VAL A 164 2.52 17.67 -3.69
CA VAL A 164 2.86 16.48 -2.89
C VAL A 164 3.48 15.42 -3.79
N THR A 165 4.53 14.76 -3.29
CA THR A 165 5.19 13.63 -3.95
C THR A 165 5.23 12.42 -3.01
N SER A 166 5.31 11.24 -3.62
CA SER A 166 5.43 9.99 -2.86
C SER A 166 6.68 9.99 -1.96
N PRO A 167 6.60 9.46 -0.72
CA PRO A 167 5.38 8.95 -0.11
C PRO A 167 4.46 10.05 0.41
N ARG A 168 5.01 11.12 1.00
CA ARG A 168 4.26 12.19 1.69
C ARG A 168 5.05 13.51 1.74
N THR A 169 5.96 13.72 0.80
CA THR A 169 6.78 14.94 0.79
C THR A 169 5.99 16.07 0.17
N ILE A 170 5.94 17.20 0.84
CA ILE A 170 5.24 18.39 0.37
C ILE A 170 6.25 19.50 0.08
N ARG A 171 5.87 20.35 -0.86
CA ARG A 171 6.52 21.63 -1.07
C ARG A 171 5.47 22.69 -1.37
N PHE A 172 5.54 23.81 -0.67
CA PHE A 172 4.82 25.03 -0.97
C PHE A 172 5.81 26.12 -1.38
N ASP A 173 5.38 26.92 -2.35
CA ASP A 173 6.03 28.15 -2.76
C ASP A 173 5.00 29.27 -2.54
N PHE A 174 5.41 30.35 -1.87
CA PHE A 174 4.62 31.57 -1.65
C PHE A 174 5.32 32.72 -2.34
N THR A 175 4.56 33.57 -3.03
CA THR A 175 5.08 34.86 -3.48
C THR A 175 4.72 35.91 -2.45
N ALA A 176 5.71 36.45 -1.75
CA ALA A 176 5.53 37.57 -0.84
C ALA A 176 5.32 38.88 -1.61
N CYS A 177 4.82 39.91 -0.92
CA CYS A 177 4.56 41.24 -1.48
C CYS A 177 5.78 41.97 -2.08
N ASP A 178 6.99 41.56 -1.71
CA ASP A 178 8.26 42.05 -2.22
C ASP A 178 8.78 41.20 -3.40
N ASP A 179 7.91 40.39 -4.00
CA ASP A 179 8.20 39.42 -5.07
C ASP A 179 9.16 38.29 -4.67
N ASN A 180 9.55 38.20 -3.39
CA ASN A 180 10.37 37.11 -2.92
C ASN A 180 9.58 35.80 -2.85
N VAL A 181 10.22 34.71 -3.29
CA VAL A 181 9.66 33.36 -3.14
C VAL A 181 10.08 32.79 -1.81
N VAL A 182 9.09 32.51 -0.99
CA VAL A 182 9.23 31.81 0.29
C VAL A 182 8.86 30.35 0.09
N VAL A 183 9.62 29.45 0.70
CA VAL A 183 9.47 28.01 0.49
C VAL A 183 9.17 27.32 1.81
N ILE A 184 8.17 26.43 1.79
CA ILE A 184 7.97 25.45 2.85
C ILE A 184 8.18 24.05 2.26
N ASP A 185 9.13 23.31 2.80
CA ASP A 185 9.33 21.88 2.49
C ASP A 185 9.05 21.05 3.75
N GLY A 186 8.45 19.88 3.59
CA GLY A 186 8.13 19.01 4.74
C GLY A 186 7.73 17.60 4.34
N THR A 187 7.58 16.71 5.31
CA THR A 187 7.05 15.37 5.08
C THR A 187 5.88 15.11 6.02
N ALA A 188 4.70 14.87 5.47
CA ALA A 188 3.52 14.62 6.29
C ALA A 188 3.70 13.31 7.08
N ALA A 189 3.32 13.36 8.36
CA ALA A 189 3.32 12.23 9.25
C ALA A 189 2.38 11.13 8.76
N SER A 190 2.57 9.92 9.29
CA SER A 190 1.84 8.72 8.84
C SER A 190 0.34 8.76 9.13
N ASP A 191 -0.13 9.65 10.00
CA ASP A 191 -1.54 9.90 10.29
C ASP A 191 -2.14 11.06 9.48
N LEU A 192 -1.31 11.78 8.71
CA LEU A 192 -1.66 12.99 7.97
C LEU A 192 -2.21 14.11 8.88
N ARG A 193 -1.74 14.20 10.13
CA ARG A 193 -2.13 15.23 11.10
C ARG A 193 -1.06 16.27 11.38
N SER A 194 0.18 15.98 11.03
CA SER A 194 1.29 16.91 11.18
C SER A 194 2.23 16.87 9.99
N ILE A 195 2.89 17.99 9.73
CA ILE A 195 3.91 18.14 8.70
C ILE A 195 5.08 18.90 9.30
N PRO A 196 6.06 18.20 9.90
CA PRO A 196 7.33 18.82 10.24
C PRO A 196 8.06 19.23 8.96
N GLY A 197 8.67 20.41 8.99
CA GLY A 197 9.29 20.98 7.80
C GLY A 197 10.20 22.15 8.10
N THR A 198 10.56 22.85 7.02
CA THR A 198 11.38 24.06 7.07
C THR A 198 10.74 25.15 6.24
N TYR A 199 10.73 26.36 6.80
CA TYR A 199 10.43 27.62 6.13
C TYR A 199 11.73 28.27 5.66
N THR A 200 11.80 28.74 4.41
CA THR A 200 12.99 29.42 3.86
C THR A 200 12.59 30.74 3.21
N HIS A 201 13.17 31.83 3.70
CA HIS A 201 13.11 33.17 3.09
C HIS A 201 14.44 33.45 2.35
N PRO A 202 14.46 34.15 1.20
CA PRO A 202 15.70 34.41 0.45
C PRO A 202 16.82 35.07 1.27
N ASP A 203 16.44 35.94 2.21
CA ASP A 203 17.37 36.73 3.03
C ASP A 203 17.85 36.04 4.32
N GLY A 204 17.46 34.78 4.58
CA GLY A 204 17.72 34.13 5.85
C GLY A 204 17.96 32.61 5.76
N PRO A 205 18.51 32.01 6.83
CA PRO A 205 18.64 30.55 6.90
C PRO A 205 17.26 29.89 7.01
N PRO A 206 17.11 28.63 6.58
CA PRO A 206 15.90 27.86 6.82
C PRO A 206 15.57 27.75 8.31
N GLN A 207 14.31 27.93 8.65
CA GLN A 207 13.77 27.85 10.01
C GLN A 207 12.88 26.62 10.14
N ALA A 208 13.02 25.88 11.25
CA ALA A 208 12.18 24.72 11.50
C ALA A 208 10.75 25.14 11.83
N ILE A 209 9.79 24.47 11.19
CA ILE A 209 8.37 24.70 11.39
C ILE A 209 7.64 23.37 11.60
N MET A 210 6.43 23.46 12.13
CA MET A 210 5.49 22.35 12.16
C MET A 210 4.11 22.86 11.73
N LEU A 211 3.53 22.23 10.71
CA LEU A 211 2.12 22.39 10.37
C LEU A 211 1.30 21.33 11.09
N THR A 212 0.25 21.74 11.78
CA THR A 212 -0.66 20.82 12.47
C THR A 212 -2.06 21.02 11.93
N ARG A 213 -2.76 19.92 11.64
CA ARG A 213 -4.14 19.97 11.19
C ARG A 213 -5.04 20.54 12.28
N GLU A 214 -5.91 21.48 11.91
CA GLU A 214 -6.94 22.04 12.80
C GLU A 214 -7.96 20.97 13.25
#